data_AF-A0A528D5P8-F1
#
_entry.id   AF-A0A528D5P8-F1
#
_cell.length_a   1.000
_cell.length_b   1.000
_cell.length_c   1.000
_cell.angle_alpha   90.00
_cell.angle_beta   90.00
_cell.angle_gamma   90.00
#
_symmetry.space_group_name_H-M   'P 1'
#
loop_
_entity.id
_entity.type
_entity.pdbx_description
1 polymer ?
#
loop_
_entity_poly.entity_id
_entity_poly.type
_entity_poly.pdbx_seq_one_letter_code
_entity_poly.pdbx_strand_id
1 'polypeptide(L)' 'GQDCTAACRIYAGKKIYDKLVADLSSAVSTIRYNLPDDTENEIGPLISRRQRDRVSSFVERASELKHIE' A
#
# COMPACT_ATOMS: atom_id res chain seq x y z
N GLY A 1 -5.02 5.43 -1.29
CA GLY A 1 -4.72 5.96 -2.64
C GLY A 1 -5.88 5.77 -3.62
N GLN A 2 -7.11 6.14 -3.24
CA GLN A 2 -8.21 6.27 -4.20
C GLN A 2 -8.09 7.65 -4.88
N ASP A 3 -6.97 7.84 -5.58
CA ASP A 3 -6.56 9.09 -6.20
C ASP A 3 -5.92 8.77 -7.55
N CYS A 4 -6.21 9.55 -8.59
CA CYS A 4 -5.72 9.29 -9.94
C CYS A 4 -4.21 9.54 -10.09
N THR A 5 -3.61 10.33 -9.21
CA THR A 5 -2.17 10.66 -9.19
C THR A 5 -1.38 9.89 -8.14
N ALA A 6 -2.02 8.92 -7.47
CA ALA A 6 -1.38 8.12 -6.43
C ALA A 6 -0.04 7.52 -6.92
N ALA A 7 1.01 7.69 -6.12
CA ALA A 7 2.33 7.12 -6.39
C ALA A 7 2.32 5.59 -6.18
N CYS A 8 1.81 4.85 -7.16
CA CYS A 8 1.52 3.41 -7.04
C CYS A 8 2.43 2.50 -7.88
N ARG A 9 3.29 3.06 -8.74
CA ARG A 9 4.25 2.30 -9.55
C ARG A 9 5.64 2.93 -9.44
N ILE A 10 6.44 2.37 -8.54
CA ILE A 10 7.76 2.90 -8.18
C ILE A 10 8.82 2.15 -8.98
N TYR A 11 9.71 2.91 -9.63
CA TYR A 11 10.94 2.38 -10.22
C TYR A 11 12.12 2.80 -9.36
N ALA A 12 12.91 1.83 -8.93
CA ALA A 12 14.03 2.02 -8.02
C ALA A 12 15.32 1.48 -8.65
N GLY A 13 16.38 2.28 -8.62
CA GLY A 13 17.68 1.85 -9.11
C GLY A 13 18.26 0.74 -8.23
N LYS A 14 18.99 -0.22 -8.83
CA LYS A 14 19.54 -1.40 -8.15
C LYS A 14 20.29 -1.08 -6.85
N LYS A 15 21.04 0.03 -6.81
CA LYS A 15 21.83 0.44 -5.63
C LYS A 15 21.00 0.77 -4.39
N ILE A 16 19.74 1.17 -4.55
CA ILE A 16 18.88 1.62 -3.45
C ILE A 16 17.65 0.74 -3.27
N TYR A 17 17.46 -0.28 -4.10
CA TYR A 17 16.23 -1.07 -4.16
C TYR A 17 15.89 -1.69 -2.81
N ASP A 18 16.79 -2.51 -2.26
CA ASP A 18 16.53 -3.24 -1.01
C ASP A 18 16.31 -2.29 0.16
N LYS A 19 17.12 -1.23 0.24
CA LYS A 19 16.99 -0.20 1.28
C LYS A 19 15.66 0.53 1.17
N LEU A 20 15.26 0.95 -0.03
CA LEU A 20 13.99 1.61 -0.26
C LEU A 20 12.83 0.69 0.14
N VAL A 21 12.87 -0.58 -0.27
CA VAL A 21 11.82 -1.55 0.08
C VAL A 21 11.71 -1.71 1.59
N ALA A 22 12.84 -1.86 2.30
CA ALA A 22 12.85 -2.00 3.75
C ALA A 22 12.33 -0.74 4.47
N ASP A 23 12.88 0.43 4.15
CA ASP A 23 12.53 1.70 4.81
C ASP A 23 11.07 2.08 4.52
N LEU A 24 10.62 1.91 3.26
CA LEU A 24 9.24 2.18 2.87
C LEU A 24 8.26 1.23 3.54
N SER A 25 8.58 -0.07 3.64
CA SER A 25 7.74 -1.04 4.33
C SER A 25 7.57 -0.68 5.81
N SER A 26 8.67 -0.30 6.47
CA SER A 26 8.63 0.17 7.86
C SER A 26 7.76 1.41 8.01
N ALA A 27 7.95 2.42 7.16
CA ALA A 27 7.18 3.67 7.24
C ALA A 27 5.68 3.47 6.92
N VAL A 28 5.34 2.65 5.93
CA VAL A 28 3.94 2.37 5.59
C VAL A 28 3.23 1.61 6.71
N SER A 29 3.93 0.75 7.45
CA SER A 29 3.34 -0.01 8.57
C SER A 29 2.86 0.86 9.72
N THR A 30 3.34 2.11 9.83
CA THR A 30 2.96 3.02 10.92
C THR A 30 1.76 3.92 10.61
N ILE A 31 1.22 3.85 9.39
CA ILE A 31 0.07 4.69 8.98
C ILE A 31 -1.16 4.33 9.82
N ARG A 32 -1.70 5.31 10.54
CA ARG A 32 -2.88 5.13 11.40
C ARG A 32 -4.18 5.24 10.60
N TYR A 33 -5.12 4.35 10.89
CA TYR A 33 -6.46 4.36 10.31
C TYR A 33 -7.45 3.64 11.21
N ASN A 34 -8.73 3.99 11.10
CA ASN A 34 -9.84 3.36 11.82
C ASN A 34 -9.70 3.38 13.36
N LEU A 35 -9.10 4.45 13.90
CA LEU A 35 -9.09 4.75 15.33
C LEU A 35 -10.40 5.44 15.77
N PRO A 36 -10.82 5.29 17.04
CA PRO A 36 -12.00 5.98 17.56
C PRO A 36 -11.87 7.51 17.57
N ASP A 37 -10.66 8.01 17.81
CA ASP A 37 -10.32 9.42 17.65
C ASP A 37 -9.92 9.68 16.20
N ASP A 38 -10.80 10.32 15.45
CA ASP A 38 -10.58 10.59 14.02
C ASP A 38 -9.47 11.61 13.77
N THR A 39 -9.06 12.37 14.79
CA THR A 39 -7.94 13.32 14.66
C THR A 39 -6.58 12.62 14.54
N GLU A 40 -6.49 11.36 14.96
CA GLU A 40 -5.26 10.56 14.86
C GLU A 40 -5.14 9.80 13.53
N ASN A 41 -6.24 9.66 12.77
CA ASN A 41 -6.30 8.91 11.52
C ASN A 41 -5.62 9.66 10.37
N GLU A 42 -4.80 8.94 9.60
CA GLU A 42 -4.06 9.50 8.45
C GLU A 42 -4.74 9.15 7.11
N ILE A 43 -5.45 8.02 7.05
CA ILE A 43 -6.20 7.58 5.87
C ILE A 43 -7.56 7.00 6.25
N GLY A 44 -8.55 7.20 5.36
CA GLY A 44 -9.88 6.62 5.48
C GLY A 44 -10.06 5.26 4.78
N PRO A 45 -11.25 4.65 4.87
CA PRO A 45 -11.57 3.39 4.22
C PRO A 45 -11.72 3.53 2.71
N LEU A 46 -11.84 2.39 2.03
CA LEU A 46 -12.30 2.33 0.65
C LEU A 46 -13.80 2.62 0.56
N ILE A 47 -14.25 3.14 -0.59
CA ILE A 47 -15.62 3.65 -0.76
C ILE A 47 -16.72 2.58 -0.63
N SER A 48 -16.41 1.32 -0.88
CA SER A 48 -17.40 0.23 -0.84
C SER A 48 -16.76 -1.13 -0.61
N ARG A 49 -17.58 -2.11 -0.20
CA ARG A 49 -17.17 -3.52 -0.12
C ARG A 49 -16.65 -4.03 -1.47
N ARG A 50 -17.38 -3.75 -2.55
CA ARG A 50 -16.96 -4.12 -3.92
C ARG A 50 -15.56 -3.59 -4.25
N GLN A 51 -15.25 -2.34 -3.86
CA GLN A 51 -13.92 -1.77 -4.08
C GLN A 51 -12.85 -2.44 -3.22
N ARG A 52 -13.16 -2.75 -1.96
CA ARG A 52 -12.28 -3.54 -1.08
C ARG A 52 -11.98 -4.93 -1.65
N ASP A 53 -12.99 -5.66 -2.09
CA ASP A 53 -12.84 -7.00 -2.65
C ASP A 53 -12.00 -6.96 -3.94
N ARG A 54 -12.23 -5.94 -4.79
CA ARG A 54 -11.42 -5.71 -5.98
C ARG A 54 -9.94 -5.49 -5.61
N VAL A 55 -9.65 -4.61 -4.65
CA VAL A 55 -8.28 -4.35 -4.19
C VAL A 55 -7.63 -5.63 -3.63
N SER A 56 -8.33 -6.37 -2.76
CA SER A 56 -7.85 -7.64 -2.19
C SER A 56 -7.46 -8.63 -3.28
N SER A 57 -8.30 -8.78 -4.31
CA SER A 57 -8.03 -9.73 -5.40
C SER A 57 -6.72 -9.44 -6.17
N PHE A 58 -6.33 -8.17 -6.32
CA PHE A 58 -5.06 -7.83 -6.96
C PHE A 58 -3.87 -8.17 -6.05
N VAL A 59 -4.01 -7.94 -4.75
CA VAL A 59 -2.97 -8.28 -3.76
C VAL A 59 -2.78 -9.79 -3.67
N GLU A 60 -3.87 -10.56 -3.62
CA GLU A 60 -3.85 -12.03 -3.59
C GLU A 60 -3.13 -12.60 -4.81
N ARG A 61 -3.55 -12.24 -6.03
CA ARG A 61 -2.88 -12.68 -7.27
C ARG A 61 -1.41 -12.30 -7.34
N ALA A 62 -1.03 -11.15 -6.78
CA ALA A 62 0.37 -10.74 -6.74
C ALA A 62 1.18 -11.58 -5.75
N SER A 63 0.60 -11.95 -4.60
CA SER A 63 1.25 -12.78 -3.59
C SER A 63 1.48 -14.24 -4.02
N GLU A 64 0.70 -14.72 -4.99
CA GLU A 64 0.87 -16.05 -5.59
C GLU A 64 2.09 -16.15 -6.51
N LEU A 65 2.61 -15.01 -6.96
CA LEU A 65 3.81 -14.94 -7.79
C LEU A 65 5.06 -14.98 -6.91
N LYS A 66 6.09 -15.70 -7.36
CA LYS A 66 7.43 -15.51 -6.80
C LYS A 66 7.91 -14.09 -7.08
N HIS A 67 8.80 -13.58 -6.23
CA HIS A 67 9.46 -12.31 -6.49
C HIS A 67 10.07 -12.34 -7.90
N ILE A 68 9.68 -11.38 -8.74
CA ILE A 68 10.14 -11.26 -10.12
C ILE A 68 11.37 -10.36 -10.10
N GLU A 69 12.55 -10.94 -10.23
CA GLU A 69 13.82 -10.21 -10.43
C GLU A 69 14.06 -9.82 -11.88
#